data_AF-A0A536Z389-F1
#
_entry.id   AF-A0A536Z389-F1
#
_cell.length_a   1.000
_cell.length_b   1.000
_cell.length_c   1.000
_cell.angle_alpha   90.00
_cell.angle_beta   90.00
_cell.angle_gamma   90.00
#
_symmetry.space_group_name_H-M   'P 1'
#
loop_
_entity.id
_entity.type
_entity.pdbx_description
1 polymer ?
#
loop_
_entity_poly.entity_id
_entity_poly.type
_entity_poly.pdbx_seq_one_letter_code
_entity_poly.pdbx_strand_id
1 'polypeptide(L)'
;MTQRSHRSTARHSQRGVTLVVGMIMLVLITLVVLASFHLGRNNLVIVGNAQQRNDALTAAQQTIEAAVNSPLLTSSPTSIFPTPCSGWPDNTLCYDVNGDGTDDVVVQITPTPTCVKAQVVPLTSLSLTDPNDQTCRTQQPQSCFGQGGACNDSSCANSVWDIRAVAQNLAPNGTSAASQGPTAVVNQGIAKRVGTNEIATSCP
;
A
#
# COMPACT_ATOMS: atom_id res chain seq x y z
N MET A 1 40.54 -0.18 96.98
CA MET A 1 40.01 -1.14 95.98
C MET A 1 38.82 -0.51 95.29
N THR A 2 38.93 -0.10 94.02
CA THR A 2 37.78 0.04 93.10
C THR A 2 38.30 0.14 91.67
N GLN A 3 38.17 -0.96 90.96
CA GLN A 3 38.71 -1.23 89.63
C GLN A 3 37.73 -0.69 88.57
N ARG A 4 38.18 0.25 87.73
CA ARG A 4 37.41 0.81 86.62
C ARG A 4 37.43 -0.19 85.45
N SER A 5 36.30 -0.84 85.18
CA SER A 5 36.16 -1.75 84.04
C SER A 5 35.91 -0.97 82.74
N HIS A 6 36.85 -0.96 81.81
CA HIS A 6 36.62 -0.52 80.44
C HIS A 6 35.93 -1.65 79.66
N ARG A 7 34.71 -1.41 79.16
CA ARG A 7 34.03 -2.31 78.21
C ARG A 7 34.60 -2.05 76.80
N SER A 8 35.34 -3.03 76.29
CA SER A 8 35.75 -3.07 74.89
C SER A 8 34.60 -3.63 74.04
N THR A 9 33.92 -2.78 73.27
CA THR A 9 32.95 -3.23 72.26
C THR A 9 33.69 -3.90 71.11
N ALA A 10 33.52 -5.21 70.95
CA ALA A 10 34.05 -5.96 69.81
C ALA A 10 33.39 -5.47 68.51
N ARG A 11 34.18 -4.84 67.64
CA ARG A 11 33.75 -4.37 66.32
C ARG A 11 33.71 -5.57 65.37
N HIS A 12 32.53 -6.17 65.23
CA HIS A 12 32.33 -7.32 64.35
C HIS A 12 32.61 -6.94 62.88
N SER A 13 33.40 -7.76 62.20
CA SER A 13 33.90 -7.50 60.85
C SER A 13 32.83 -7.71 59.78
N GLN A 14 32.12 -6.64 59.41
CA GLN A 14 31.18 -6.61 58.26
C GLN A 14 31.87 -6.50 56.87
N ARG A 15 33.14 -6.88 56.74
CA ARG A 15 33.94 -6.60 55.54
C ARG A 15 33.67 -7.53 54.33
N GLY A 16 32.91 -8.63 54.51
CA GLY A 16 32.60 -9.56 53.41
C GLY A 16 31.25 -9.36 52.74
N VAL A 17 30.23 -8.92 53.49
CA VAL A 17 28.84 -8.85 52.98
C VAL A 17 28.64 -7.72 51.97
N THR A 18 29.33 -6.59 52.14
CA THR A 18 29.22 -5.44 51.22
C THR A 18 29.72 -5.75 49.81
N LEU A 19 30.76 -6.59 49.69
CA LEU A 19 31.33 -6.98 48.40
C LEU A 19 30.39 -7.92 47.64
N VAL A 20 29.77 -8.88 48.35
CA VAL A 20 28.77 -9.79 47.78
C VAL A 20 27.53 -9.02 47.34
N VAL A 21 27.00 -8.12 48.18
CA VAL A 21 25.87 -7.26 47.82
C VAL A 21 26.22 -6.35 46.64
N GLY A 22 27.44 -5.81 46.59
CA GLY A 22 27.94 -5.02 45.46
C GLY A 22 27.97 -5.81 44.15
N MET A 23 28.44 -7.05 44.17
CA MET A 23 28.42 -7.92 42.99
C MET A 23 27.00 -8.28 42.54
N ILE A 24 26.09 -8.59 43.49
CA ILE A 24 24.69 -8.85 43.16
C ILE A 24 24.06 -7.62 42.52
N MET A 25 24.26 -6.43 43.10
CA MET A 25 23.76 -5.18 42.54
C MET A 25 24.33 -4.89 41.15
N LEU A 26 25.64 -5.15 40.94
CA LEU A 26 26.26 -4.97 39.63
C LEU A 26 25.64 -5.90 38.58
N VAL A 27 25.39 -7.17 38.93
CA VAL A 27 24.70 -8.12 38.04
C VAL A 27 23.26 -7.70 37.75
N LEU A 28 22.52 -7.20 38.75
CA LEU A 28 21.16 -6.73 38.53
C LEU A 28 21.13 -5.51 37.60
N ILE A 29 22.05 -4.56 37.79
CA ILE A 29 22.16 -3.39 36.91
C ILE A 29 22.51 -3.81 35.48
N THR A 30 23.47 -4.73 35.29
CA THR A 30 23.81 -5.19 33.94
C THR A 30 22.65 -5.91 33.26
N LEU A 31 21.88 -6.73 33.99
CA LEU A 31 20.68 -7.38 33.46
C LEU A 31 19.61 -6.36 33.04
N VAL A 32 19.36 -5.32 33.85
CA VAL A 32 18.41 -4.25 33.51
C VAL A 32 18.86 -3.47 32.27
N VAL A 33 20.15 -3.18 32.15
CA VAL A 33 20.73 -2.49 30.98
C VAL A 33 20.59 -3.33 29.72
N LEU A 34 20.95 -4.62 29.77
CA LEU A 34 20.81 -5.54 28.63
C LEU A 34 19.34 -5.70 28.21
N ALA A 35 18.43 -5.85 29.18
CA ALA A 35 17.00 -5.92 28.91
C ALA A 35 16.50 -4.64 28.21
N SER A 36 16.95 -3.46 28.66
CA SER A 36 16.58 -2.18 28.05
C SER A 36 17.07 -2.04 26.60
N PHE A 37 18.30 -2.48 26.31
CA PHE A 37 18.82 -2.51 24.94
C PHE A 37 18.04 -3.47 24.03
N HIS A 38 17.68 -4.65 24.53
CA HIS A 38 16.89 -5.62 23.78
C HIS A 38 15.48 -5.09 23.48
N LEU A 39 14.82 -4.48 24.46
CA LEU A 39 13.52 -3.84 24.27
C LEU A 39 13.61 -2.68 23.26
N GLY A 40 14.63 -1.84 23.36
CA GLY A 40 14.87 -0.74 22.42
C GLY A 40 15.03 -1.23 20.98
N ARG A 41 15.82 -2.29 20.77
CA ARG A 41 16.02 -2.88 19.44
C ARG A 41 14.73 -3.46 18.86
N ASN A 42 13.93 -4.15 19.67
CA ASN A 42 12.66 -4.73 19.21
C ASN A 42 11.66 -3.64 18.79
N ASN A 43 11.58 -2.55 19.54
CA ASN A 43 10.72 -1.42 19.20
C ASN A 43 11.10 -0.78 17.85
N LEU A 44 12.40 -0.65 17.57
CA LEU A 44 12.88 -0.11 16.29
C LEU A 44 12.50 -1.01 15.10
N VAL A 45 12.60 -2.34 15.26
CA VAL A 45 12.17 -3.28 14.21
C VAL A 45 10.67 -3.16 13.94
N ILE A 46 9.85 -3.02 15.00
CA ILE A 46 8.40 -2.85 14.86
C ILE A 46 8.07 -1.57 14.09
N VAL A 47 8.69 -0.44 14.45
CA VAL A 47 8.47 0.84 13.77
C VAL A 47 8.94 0.78 12.32
N GLY A 48 10.09 0.15 12.05
CA GLY A 48 10.59 -0.04 10.69
C GLY A 48 9.63 -0.86 9.83
N ASN A 49 9.10 -1.96 10.35
CA ASN A 49 8.10 -2.77 9.65
C ASN A 49 6.79 -2.00 9.41
N ALA A 50 6.37 -1.17 10.38
CA ALA A 50 5.18 -0.33 10.24
C ALA A 50 5.36 0.75 9.18
N GLN A 51 6.55 1.37 9.13
CA GLN A 51 6.92 2.34 8.09
C GLN A 51 6.90 1.69 6.71
N GLN A 52 7.61 0.58 6.52
CA GLN A 52 7.62 -0.16 5.25
C GLN A 52 6.21 -0.54 4.78
N ARG A 53 5.34 -0.93 5.70
CA ARG A 53 3.94 -1.24 5.37
C ARG A 53 3.18 0.00 4.91
N ASN A 54 3.42 1.15 5.54
CA ASN A 54 2.78 2.41 5.17
C ASN A 54 3.26 2.90 3.79
N ASP A 55 4.54 2.74 3.50
CA ASP A 55 5.13 3.08 2.19
C ASP A 55 4.52 2.19 1.10
N ALA A 56 4.41 0.88 1.35
CA ALA A 56 3.75 -0.05 0.44
C ALA A 56 2.26 0.27 0.20
N LEU A 57 1.52 0.68 1.23
CA LEU A 57 0.12 1.11 1.10
C LEU A 57 -0.01 2.40 0.27
N THR A 58 0.89 3.35 0.50
CA THR A 58 0.90 4.63 -0.22
C THR A 58 1.23 4.41 -1.69
N ALA A 59 2.24 3.59 -1.99
CA ALA A 59 2.59 3.20 -3.35
C ALA A 59 1.42 2.47 -4.05
N ALA A 60 0.74 1.54 -3.35
CA ALA A 60 -0.44 0.85 -3.88
C ALA A 60 -1.55 1.83 -4.27
N GLN A 61 -1.83 2.82 -3.42
CA GLN A 61 -2.82 3.86 -3.68
C GLN A 61 -2.42 4.70 -4.90
N GLN A 62 -1.17 5.14 -4.98
CA GLN A 62 -0.66 5.90 -6.12
C GLN A 62 -0.75 5.11 -7.44
N THR A 63 -0.49 3.80 -7.41
CA THR A 63 -0.66 2.95 -8.60
C THR A 63 -2.11 2.86 -9.04
N ILE A 64 -3.05 2.73 -8.09
CA ILE A 64 -4.48 2.74 -8.42
C ILE A 64 -4.87 4.09 -9.03
N GLU A 65 -4.41 5.20 -8.47
CA GLU A 65 -4.68 6.54 -9.02
C GLU A 65 -4.11 6.70 -10.43
N ALA A 66 -2.88 6.22 -10.67
CA ALA A 66 -2.28 6.18 -12.00
C ALA A 66 -3.11 5.34 -12.98
N ALA A 67 -3.65 4.20 -12.53
CA ALA A 67 -4.51 3.35 -13.34
C ALA A 67 -5.85 4.03 -13.66
N VAL A 68 -6.49 4.68 -12.68
CA VAL A 68 -7.75 5.42 -12.85
C VAL A 68 -7.59 6.55 -13.87
N ASN A 69 -6.46 7.25 -13.81
CA ASN A 69 -6.14 8.34 -14.73
C ASN A 69 -5.77 7.85 -16.14
N SER A 70 -5.47 6.56 -16.31
CA SER A 70 -5.15 5.98 -17.61
C SER A 70 -6.43 5.71 -18.42
N PRO A 71 -6.50 6.14 -19.70
CA PRO A 71 -7.56 5.69 -20.59
C PRO A 71 -7.49 4.17 -20.85
N LEU A 72 -6.31 3.57 -20.71
CA LEU A 72 -6.07 2.16 -21.00
C LEU A 72 -6.71 1.22 -19.97
N LEU A 73 -7.11 1.72 -18.80
CA LEU A 73 -7.86 0.94 -17.81
C LEU A 73 -9.10 0.28 -18.44
N THR A 74 -9.77 0.99 -19.34
CA THR A 74 -11.05 0.56 -19.90
C THR A 74 -10.92 0.02 -21.32
N SER A 75 -9.91 0.48 -22.07
CA SER A 75 -9.70 0.03 -23.45
C SER A 75 -8.74 -1.16 -23.57
N SER A 76 -7.80 -1.32 -22.63
CA SER A 76 -6.77 -2.37 -22.64
C SER A 76 -6.33 -2.72 -21.21
N PRO A 77 -7.22 -3.32 -20.38
CA PRO A 77 -6.95 -3.56 -18.96
C PRO A 77 -5.75 -4.48 -18.70
N THR A 78 -5.31 -5.25 -19.70
CA THR A 78 -4.11 -6.09 -19.62
C THR A 78 -2.80 -5.30 -19.64
N SER A 79 -2.80 -4.05 -20.14
CA SER A 79 -1.61 -3.18 -20.22
C SER A 79 -2.02 -1.72 -20.02
N ILE A 80 -2.36 -1.39 -18.78
CA ILE A 80 -2.79 -0.06 -18.32
C ILE A 80 -1.61 0.91 -18.30
N PHE A 81 -0.41 0.38 -18.03
CA PHE A 81 0.86 1.08 -18.01
C PHE A 81 1.70 0.62 -19.22
N PRO A 82 1.84 1.46 -20.27
CA PRO A 82 2.61 1.10 -21.47
C PRO A 82 4.09 0.86 -21.19
N THR A 83 4.61 1.49 -20.14
CA THR A 83 6.00 1.35 -19.68
C THR A 83 5.96 0.76 -18.28
N PRO A 84 5.84 -0.58 -18.14
CA PRO A 84 5.86 -1.22 -16.83
C PRO A 84 7.26 -1.11 -16.21
N CYS A 85 7.34 -1.37 -14.91
CA CYS A 85 8.62 -1.45 -14.21
C CYS A 85 9.54 -2.51 -14.86
N SER A 86 10.81 -2.15 -15.06
CA SER A 86 11.79 -2.99 -15.74
C SER A 86 11.98 -4.33 -15.03
N GLY A 87 11.89 -5.44 -15.76
CA GLY A 87 12.05 -6.78 -15.21
C GLY A 87 10.79 -7.35 -14.52
N TRP A 88 9.68 -6.63 -14.54
CA TRP A 88 8.40 -7.06 -13.97
C TRP A 88 7.31 -7.29 -15.03
N PRO A 89 6.24 -8.04 -14.72
CA PRO A 89 5.11 -8.22 -15.62
C PRO A 89 4.39 -6.91 -15.95
N ASP A 90 3.51 -6.95 -16.96
CA ASP A 90 2.60 -5.84 -17.27
C ASP A 90 1.78 -5.39 -16.05
N ASN A 91 1.29 -4.14 -16.11
CA ASN A 91 0.55 -3.50 -15.04
C ASN A 91 1.34 -3.36 -13.72
N THR A 92 2.65 -3.17 -13.82
CA THR A 92 3.53 -2.98 -12.67
C THR A 92 4.19 -1.60 -12.70
N LEU A 93 4.21 -0.91 -11.56
CA LEU A 93 4.98 0.32 -11.33
C LEU A 93 5.93 0.13 -10.15
N CYS A 94 7.06 0.83 -10.20
CA CYS A 94 8.04 0.87 -9.13
C CYS A 94 8.17 2.29 -8.59
N TYR A 95 8.47 2.38 -7.29
CA TYR A 95 8.56 3.63 -6.55
C TYR A 95 9.81 3.63 -5.68
N ASP A 96 10.63 4.65 -5.88
CA ASP A 96 11.66 5.09 -4.96
C ASP A 96 11.00 6.00 -3.91
N VAL A 97 10.79 5.48 -2.69
CA VAL A 97 10.08 6.22 -1.63
C VAL A 97 11.01 7.09 -0.82
N ASN A 98 12.32 6.77 -0.83
CA ASN A 98 13.33 7.44 -0.01
C ASN A 98 14.17 8.46 -0.82
N GLY A 99 14.10 8.43 -2.15
CA GLY A 99 14.78 9.33 -3.08
C GLY A 99 16.26 9.01 -3.32
N ASP A 100 16.71 7.77 -3.08
CA ASP A 100 18.11 7.36 -3.22
C ASP A 100 18.51 6.92 -4.65
N GLY A 101 17.54 6.90 -5.57
CA GLY A 101 17.74 6.47 -6.96
C GLY A 101 17.56 4.97 -7.18
N THR A 102 17.16 4.22 -6.16
CA THR A 102 16.82 2.80 -6.22
C THR A 102 15.34 2.62 -5.89
N ASP A 103 14.64 1.80 -6.68
CA ASP A 103 13.23 1.51 -6.38
C ASP A 103 13.12 0.69 -5.08
N ASP A 104 12.28 1.14 -4.16
CA ASP A 104 12.06 0.50 -2.85
C ASP A 104 10.82 -0.41 -2.85
N VAL A 105 9.80 -0.04 -3.60
CA VAL A 105 8.50 -0.72 -3.63
C VAL A 105 8.08 -0.98 -5.06
N VAL A 106 7.65 -2.21 -5.31
CA VAL A 106 6.99 -2.59 -6.55
C VAL A 106 5.50 -2.84 -6.31
N VAL A 107 4.67 -2.33 -7.20
CA VAL A 107 3.22 -2.50 -7.14
C VAL A 107 2.73 -3.11 -8.43
N GLN A 108 2.07 -4.25 -8.32
CA GLN A 108 1.45 -4.93 -9.44
C GLN A 108 -0.07 -4.88 -9.32
N ILE A 109 -0.75 -4.48 -10.39
CA ILE A 109 -2.21 -4.65 -10.49
C ILE A 109 -2.48 -6.09 -10.92
N THR A 110 -2.96 -6.90 -9.98
CA THR A 110 -3.21 -8.33 -10.20
C THR A 110 -4.36 -8.84 -9.32
N PRO A 111 -5.38 -9.51 -9.89
CA PRO A 111 -5.53 -9.86 -11.31
C PRO A 111 -5.79 -8.65 -12.22
N THR A 112 -5.77 -8.86 -13.54
CA THR A 112 -6.20 -7.86 -14.53
C THR A 112 -7.55 -7.27 -14.13
N PRO A 113 -7.74 -5.94 -14.15
CA PRO A 113 -9.00 -5.33 -13.75
C PRO A 113 -10.19 -5.90 -14.51
N THR A 114 -11.24 -6.21 -13.76
CA THR A 114 -12.47 -6.77 -14.32
C THR A 114 -13.59 -5.76 -14.17
N CYS A 115 -14.39 -5.64 -15.23
CA CYS A 115 -15.60 -4.86 -15.16
C CYS A 115 -16.68 -5.67 -14.44
N VAL A 116 -17.23 -5.11 -13.38
CA VAL A 116 -18.26 -5.72 -12.53
C VAL A 116 -19.66 -5.39 -13.06
N LYS A 117 -19.83 -4.19 -13.61
CA LYS A 117 -21.11 -3.71 -14.12
C LYS A 117 -20.91 -2.67 -15.20
N ALA A 118 -21.68 -2.78 -16.28
CA ALA A 118 -21.84 -1.73 -17.28
C ALA A 118 -23.31 -1.41 -17.49
N GLN A 119 -23.65 -0.13 -17.60
CA GLN A 119 -25.01 0.31 -17.89
C GLN A 119 -24.98 1.48 -18.87
N VAL A 120 -25.65 1.30 -20.02
CA VAL A 120 -25.81 2.36 -21.02
C VAL A 120 -26.63 3.50 -20.42
N VAL A 121 -26.18 4.73 -20.68
CA VAL A 121 -26.86 5.95 -20.22
C VAL A 121 -27.93 6.31 -21.27
N PRO A 122 -29.21 6.47 -20.91
CA PRO A 122 -30.23 6.87 -21.88
C PRO A 122 -30.13 8.35 -22.24
N LEU A 123 -30.51 8.73 -23.47
CA LEU A 123 -30.50 10.12 -23.98
C LEU A 123 -31.34 11.05 -23.11
N THR A 124 -32.46 10.57 -22.56
CA THR A 124 -33.35 11.36 -21.71
C THR A 124 -32.73 11.74 -20.36
N SER A 125 -31.67 11.04 -19.96
CA SER A 125 -30.92 11.30 -18.72
C SER A 125 -29.67 12.15 -18.93
N LEU A 126 -29.32 12.50 -20.18
CA LEU A 126 -28.17 13.34 -20.48
C LEU A 126 -28.51 14.82 -20.32
N SER A 127 -27.62 15.55 -19.67
CA SER A 127 -27.70 17.01 -19.60
C SER A 127 -26.82 17.65 -20.66
N LEU A 128 -27.41 18.19 -21.73
CA LEU A 128 -26.64 18.81 -22.82
C LEU A 128 -25.98 20.15 -22.44
N THR A 129 -26.19 20.63 -21.22
CA THR A 129 -25.43 21.76 -20.66
C THR A 129 -24.05 21.33 -20.17
N ASP A 130 -23.84 20.04 -19.90
CA ASP A 130 -22.53 19.49 -19.51
C ASP A 130 -21.75 19.08 -20.77
N PRO A 131 -20.54 19.64 -21.01
CA PRO A 131 -19.68 19.25 -22.13
C PRO A 131 -19.37 17.74 -22.19
N ASN A 132 -19.33 17.05 -21.05
CA ASN A 132 -19.08 15.60 -21.00
C ASN A 132 -20.25 14.81 -21.58
N ASP A 133 -21.48 15.23 -21.31
CA ASP A 133 -22.70 14.61 -21.82
C ASP A 133 -22.96 14.97 -23.29
N GLN A 134 -22.47 16.11 -23.78
CA GLN A 134 -22.51 16.45 -25.20
C GLN A 134 -21.76 15.42 -26.05
N THR A 135 -20.64 14.91 -25.55
CA THR A 135 -19.83 13.87 -26.22
C THR A 135 -20.58 12.53 -26.30
N CYS A 136 -21.47 12.26 -25.33
CA CYS A 136 -22.32 11.07 -25.32
C CYS A 136 -23.48 11.13 -26.33
N ARG A 137 -23.77 12.31 -26.89
CA ARG A 137 -24.82 12.52 -27.89
C ARG A 137 -24.29 12.45 -29.32
N THR A 138 -23.06 12.92 -29.57
CA THR A 138 -22.49 13.09 -30.92
C THR A 138 -22.07 11.77 -31.59
N GLN A 139 -21.93 10.69 -30.83
CA GLN A 139 -21.56 9.36 -31.28
C GLN A 139 -22.80 8.43 -31.30
N GLN A 140 -23.93 8.86 -31.87
CA GLN A 140 -25.13 8.02 -31.96
C GLN A 140 -24.75 6.61 -32.46
N PRO A 141 -25.13 5.53 -31.74
CA PRO A 141 -24.77 4.19 -32.16
C PRO A 141 -25.30 3.95 -33.58
N GLN A 142 -24.52 3.25 -34.42
CA GLN A 142 -24.86 3.02 -35.84
C GLN A 142 -26.25 2.37 -36.05
N SER A 143 -26.79 1.72 -35.02
CA SER A 143 -28.16 1.18 -34.98
C SER A 143 -29.26 2.23 -35.16
N CYS A 144 -28.94 3.53 -35.04
CA CYS A 144 -29.86 4.64 -35.25
C CYS A 144 -29.99 5.09 -36.70
N PHE A 145 -29.03 4.74 -37.55
CA PHE A 145 -29.02 5.18 -38.95
C PHE A 145 -29.61 4.06 -39.83
N GLY A 146 -30.92 4.10 -40.07
CA GLY A 146 -31.54 3.40 -41.20
C GLY A 146 -32.78 2.55 -40.94
N GLN A 147 -33.23 2.32 -39.71
CA GLN A 147 -34.35 1.40 -39.43
C GLN A 147 -35.33 1.93 -38.36
N GLY A 148 -35.87 3.15 -38.51
CA GLY A 148 -37.12 3.61 -37.85
C GLY A 148 -37.29 3.43 -36.32
N GLY A 149 -36.23 3.06 -35.58
CA GLY A 149 -36.28 2.73 -34.15
C GLY A 149 -36.00 3.95 -33.29
N ALA A 150 -36.73 4.09 -32.19
CA ALA A 150 -36.50 5.15 -31.21
C ALA A 150 -35.14 4.94 -30.53
N CYS A 151 -34.17 5.82 -30.83
CA CYS A 151 -32.88 5.83 -30.17
C CYS A 151 -32.97 6.52 -28.82
N ASN A 152 -33.31 5.73 -27.80
CA ASN A 152 -33.36 6.21 -26.42
C ASN A 152 -32.01 6.08 -25.70
N ASP A 153 -31.02 5.39 -26.29
CA ASP A 153 -29.74 5.05 -25.68
C ASP A 153 -28.56 5.86 -26.24
N SER A 154 -27.69 6.34 -25.35
CA SER A 154 -26.55 7.18 -25.72
C SER A 154 -25.33 6.34 -26.10
N SER A 155 -24.29 7.00 -26.59
CA SER A 155 -23.01 6.37 -26.89
C SER A 155 -22.11 6.14 -25.67
N CYS A 156 -22.61 6.46 -24.48
CA CYS A 156 -21.89 6.34 -23.23
C CYS A 156 -22.54 5.32 -22.31
N ALA A 157 -21.71 4.67 -21.51
CA ALA A 157 -22.13 3.78 -20.46
C ALA A 157 -21.34 4.07 -19.18
N ASN A 158 -22.02 3.96 -18.04
CA ASN A 158 -21.39 3.98 -16.74
C ASN A 158 -20.87 2.57 -16.45
N SER A 159 -19.57 2.45 -16.24
CA SER A 159 -18.91 1.18 -15.91
C SER A 159 -18.38 1.21 -14.48
N VAL A 160 -18.37 0.05 -13.82
CA VAL A 160 -17.78 -0.17 -12.51
C VAL A 160 -16.73 -1.27 -12.63
N TRP A 161 -15.53 -0.99 -12.15
CA TRP A 161 -14.36 -1.85 -12.25
C TRP A 161 -13.86 -2.21 -10.85
N ASP A 162 -13.41 -3.45 -10.68
CA ASP A 162 -12.65 -3.86 -9.50
C ASP A 162 -11.16 -3.88 -9.83
N ILE A 163 -10.37 -3.12 -9.07
CA ILE A 163 -8.91 -3.05 -9.20
C ILE A 163 -8.28 -3.52 -7.91
N ARG A 164 -7.32 -4.42 -8.04
CA ARG A 164 -6.50 -4.92 -6.95
C ARG A 164 -5.04 -4.60 -7.19
N ALA A 165 -4.46 -3.76 -6.34
CA ALA A 165 -3.03 -3.48 -6.31
C ALA A 165 -2.35 -4.27 -5.19
N VAL A 166 -1.26 -4.96 -5.54
CA VAL A 166 -0.42 -5.71 -4.60
C VAL A 166 0.95 -5.04 -4.57
N ALA A 167 1.28 -4.42 -3.45
CA ALA A 167 2.57 -3.79 -3.21
C ALA A 167 3.49 -4.70 -2.39
N GLN A 168 4.74 -4.80 -2.83
CA GLN A 168 5.80 -5.57 -2.19
C GLN A 168 7.08 -4.75 -2.15
N ASN A 169 7.87 -4.93 -1.09
CA ASN A 169 9.17 -4.31 -1.01
C ASN A 169 10.15 -4.98 -1.97
N LEU A 170 11.05 -4.19 -2.53
CA LEU A 170 12.18 -4.64 -3.31
C LEU A 170 13.38 -4.89 -2.42
N ALA A 171 14.24 -5.81 -2.86
CA ALA A 171 15.56 -5.99 -2.28
C ALA A 171 16.41 -4.71 -2.50
N PRO A 172 17.50 -4.51 -1.74
CA PRO A 172 18.34 -3.31 -1.87
C PRO A 172 18.96 -3.07 -3.26
N ASN A 173 18.80 -4.02 -4.19
CA ASN A 173 19.20 -3.88 -5.59
C ASN A 173 18.10 -3.24 -6.48
N GLY A 174 16.93 -2.92 -5.92
CA GLY A 174 15.79 -2.29 -6.60
C GLY A 174 15.15 -3.09 -7.72
N THR A 175 15.50 -4.37 -7.89
CA THR A 175 15.16 -5.12 -9.12
C THR A 175 14.55 -6.49 -8.85
N SER A 176 14.41 -6.87 -7.58
CA SER A 176 13.83 -8.17 -7.19
C SER A 176 13.02 -8.00 -5.92
N ALA A 177 11.96 -8.81 -5.73
CA ALA A 177 11.22 -8.80 -4.46
C ALA A 177 12.17 -9.07 -3.29
N ALA A 178 11.96 -8.34 -2.20
CA ALA A 178 12.65 -8.58 -0.94
C ALA A 178 12.27 -9.98 -0.41
N SER A 179 13.26 -10.73 0.08
CA SER A 179 13.01 -12.05 0.68
C SER A 179 12.15 -12.00 1.95
N GLN A 180 12.07 -10.83 2.59
CA GLN A 180 11.30 -10.58 3.80
C GLN A 180 10.75 -9.15 3.73
N GLY A 181 9.53 -8.96 4.23
CA GLY A 181 8.90 -7.65 4.29
C GLY A 181 7.38 -7.74 4.31
N PRO A 182 6.69 -6.65 4.64
CA PRO A 182 5.25 -6.58 4.52
C PRO A 182 4.81 -6.61 3.05
N THR A 183 3.71 -7.31 2.78
CA THR A 183 2.95 -7.17 1.53
C THR A 183 1.68 -6.38 1.84
N ALA A 184 1.43 -5.33 1.06
CA ALA A 184 0.20 -4.54 1.16
C ALA A 184 -0.70 -4.84 -0.03
N VAL A 185 -1.99 -4.97 0.22
CA VAL A 185 -3.00 -5.23 -0.82
C VAL A 185 -4.11 -4.21 -0.68
N VAL A 186 -4.44 -3.53 -1.77
CA VAL A 186 -5.52 -2.54 -1.83
C VAL A 186 -6.47 -2.95 -2.94
N ASN A 187 -7.75 -3.12 -2.59
CA ASN A 187 -8.84 -3.41 -3.53
C ASN A 187 -9.78 -2.21 -3.58
N GLN A 188 -10.10 -1.73 -4.77
CA GLN A 188 -10.98 -0.58 -4.98
C GLN A 188 -11.95 -0.79 -6.13
N GLY A 189 -13.20 -0.38 -5.90
CA GLY A 189 -14.22 -0.24 -6.92
C GLY A 189 -14.17 1.15 -7.54
N ILE A 190 -14.02 1.23 -8.86
CA ILE A 190 -13.92 2.48 -9.60
C ILE A 190 -15.08 2.60 -10.58
N ALA A 191 -15.81 3.71 -10.51
CA ALA A 191 -16.82 4.06 -11.49
C ALA A 191 -16.24 4.99 -12.55
N LYS A 192 -16.31 4.60 -13.82
CA LYS A 192 -15.84 5.41 -14.95
C LYS A 192 -16.89 5.41 -16.06
N ARG A 193 -17.15 6.59 -16.62
CA ARG A 193 -17.96 6.71 -17.83
C ARG A 193 -17.10 6.49 -19.06
N VAL A 194 -17.57 5.66 -19.97
CA VAL A 194 -16.83 5.18 -21.14
C VAL A 194 -17.75 5.06 -22.35
N GLY A 195 -17.17 4.90 -23.54
CA GLY A 195 -17.93 4.64 -24.75
C GLY A 195 -18.59 3.26 -24.75
N THR A 196 -19.78 3.14 -25.30
CA THR A 196 -20.49 1.85 -25.41
C THR A 196 -19.75 0.84 -26.27
N ASN A 197 -18.98 1.30 -27.26
CA ASN A 197 -18.10 0.48 -28.09
C ASN A 197 -16.94 -0.14 -27.31
N GLU A 198 -16.40 0.58 -26.33
CA GLU A 198 -15.29 0.15 -25.47
C GLU A 198 -15.75 -0.88 -24.43
N ILE A 199 -16.93 -0.66 -23.83
CA ILE A 199 -17.55 -1.63 -22.92
C ILE A 199 -17.84 -2.95 -23.61
N ALA A 200 -18.34 -2.92 -24.85
CA ALA A 200 -18.75 -4.14 -25.56
C ALA A 200 -17.61 -5.18 -25.69
N THR A 201 -16.35 -4.73 -25.68
CA THR A 201 -15.17 -5.61 -25.75
C THR A 201 -14.57 -5.91 -24.38
N SER A 202 -14.62 -4.95 -23.45
CA SER A 202 -13.87 -5.03 -22.18
C SER A 202 -14.74 -5.41 -20.97
N CYS A 203 -16.06 -5.44 -21.11
CA CYS A 203 -17.04 -5.74 -20.07
C CYS A 203 -18.23 -6.53 -20.66
N PRO A 204 -18.05 -7.84 -20.92
CA PRO A 204 -19.09 -8.70 -21.48
C PRO A 204 -20.24 -8.99 -20.49
#